data_AF-A0AAW2MDY0-F1
#
_entry.id   AF-A0AAW2MDY0-F1
#
_cell.length_a   1.000
_cell.length_b   1.000
_cell.length_c   1.000
_cell.angle_alpha   90.00
_cell.angle_beta   90.00
_cell.angle_gamma   90.00
#
_symmetry.space_group_name_H-M   'P 1'
#
loop_
_entity.id
_entity.type
_entity.pdbx_description
1 polymer ?
#
loop_
_entity_poly.entity_id
_entity_poly.type
_entity_poly.pdbx_seq_one_letter_code
_entity_poly.pdbx_strand_id
1 'polypeptide(L)'
;MYENMKTRVENVVKTGYITEEYRSSKHEAAFGKYKAEDFTIHHHPPIIQVVSESREEKDVGGCCMPNLIYVSRQKIPTSPHHFKAGALNVLLRVSAVMTNAPTILTLDCDMVSNDPSTPFKMLCYFMDNSIGPNLGYVQFPVCFNGFNKADIYSSEFKRVYHINPIGLNGLSGPEYFGTDTFFSRWAFHGSPSSPIMPEIPELTLDYVVEKPVHDRAILELAHHVASSEYENQTKWGSEVGFRYGSLVEDYYTGYRLHCEGWKSVYCSPERPAFLSKMPIALNDVVTQTK
;
A
#
# COMPACT_ATOMS: atom_id res chain seq x y z
N MET A 1 20.68 -20.94 4.50
CA MET A 1 20.37 -19.50 4.54
C MET A 1 19.01 -19.23 5.17
N TYR A 2 17.91 -19.76 4.62
CA TYR A 2 16.55 -19.55 5.14
C TYR A 2 16.38 -19.90 6.62
N GLU A 3 16.72 -21.13 7.05
CA GLU A 3 16.51 -21.56 8.44
C GLU A 3 17.27 -20.68 9.45
N ASN A 4 18.50 -20.27 9.11
CA ASN A 4 19.27 -19.36 9.97
C ASN A 4 18.57 -17.98 10.10
N MET A 5 18.11 -17.40 8.98
CA MET A 5 17.32 -16.15 9.00
C MET A 5 16.06 -16.30 9.85
N LYS A 6 15.31 -17.40 9.66
CA LYS A 6 14.10 -17.71 10.43
C LYS A 6 14.41 -17.76 11.93
N THR A 7 15.41 -18.53 12.35
CA THR A 7 15.82 -18.61 13.76
C THR A 7 16.19 -17.25 14.34
N ARG A 8 16.88 -16.40 13.56
CA ARG A 8 17.23 -15.04 13.99
C ARG A 8 15.99 -14.17 14.22
N VAL A 9 15.04 -14.19 13.28
CA VAL A 9 13.78 -13.46 13.40
C VAL A 9 12.96 -13.96 14.59
N GLU A 10 12.81 -15.29 14.73
CA GLU A 10 12.09 -15.91 15.85
C GLU A 10 12.71 -15.55 17.20
N ASN A 11 14.05 -15.49 17.28
CA ASN A 11 14.73 -15.06 18.49
C ASN A 11 14.41 -13.60 18.83
N VAL A 12 14.47 -12.68 17.87
CA VAL A 12 14.13 -11.26 18.09
C VAL A 12 12.66 -11.09 18.50
N VAL A 13 11.74 -11.81 17.87
CA VAL A 13 10.31 -11.79 18.24
C VAL A 13 10.11 -12.31 19.67
N LYS A 14 10.83 -13.35 20.07
CA LYS A 14 10.74 -13.94 21.40
C LYS A 14 11.36 -13.06 22.50
N THR A 15 12.50 -12.44 22.23
CA THR A 15 13.22 -11.62 23.23
C THR A 15 12.70 -10.19 23.29
N GLY A 16 12.10 -9.68 22.21
CA GLY A 16 11.63 -8.31 22.11
C GLY A 16 12.75 -7.28 21.90
N TYR A 17 14.01 -7.71 21.65
CA TYR A 17 15.11 -6.79 21.35
C TYR A 17 16.12 -7.40 20.36
N ILE A 18 16.81 -6.52 19.63
CA ILE A 18 17.84 -6.89 18.66
C ILE A 18 19.18 -7.03 19.40
N THR A 19 19.79 -8.22 19.32
CA THR A 19 21.12 -8.51 19.87
C THR A 19 22.20 -7.69 19.16
N GLU A 20 23.27 -7.32 19.88
CA GLU A 20 24.37 -6.48 19.34
C GLU A 20 24.96 -7.02 18.03
N GLU A 21 25.03 -8.35 17.88
CA GLU A 21 25.51 -9.04 16.67
C GLU A 21 24.75 -8.63 15.38
N TYR A 22 23.49 -8.21 15.51
CA TYR A 22 22.63 -7.86 14.38
C TYR A 22 22.38 -6.35 14.25
N ARG A 23 23.05 -5.53 15.06
CA ARG A 23 22.87 -4.08 15.03
C ARG A 23 23.79 -3.45 13.97
N SER A 24 23.18 -2.66 13.10
CA SER A 24 23.88 -1.77 12.18
C SER A 24 23.70 -0.34 12.67
N SER A 25 24.79 0.45 12.68
CA SER A 25 24.78 1.85 13.12
C SER A 25 23.77 2.71 12.34
N LYS A 26 23.55 2.42 11.05
CA LYS A 26 22.57 3.09 10.21
C LYS A 26 21.13 2.84 10.68
N HIS A 27 20.81 1.60 11.08
CA HIS A 27 19.49 1.23 11.58
C HIS A 27 19.26 1.70 13.01
N GLU A 28 20.28 1.69 13.87
CA GLU A 28 20.17 2.19 15.24
C GLU A 28 19.85 3.69 15.28
N ALA A 29 20.46 4.50 14.41
CA ALA A 29 20.16 5.94 14.35
C ALA A 29 18.69 6.20 13.95
N ALA A 30 18.15 5.42 13.03
CA ALA A 30 16.79 5.57 12.53
C ALA A 30 15.74 5.07 13.52
N PHE A 31 15.91 3.84 14.01
CA PHE A 31 14.96 3.19 14.92
C PHE A 31 15.18 3.56 16.39
N GLY A 32 16.30 4.22 16.72
CA GLY A 32 16.53 4.83 18.03
C GLY A 32 15.48 5.90 18.37
N LYS A 33 14.84 6.50 17.38
CA LYS A 33 13.71 7.43 17.57
C LYS A 33 12.52 6.81 18.33
N TYR A 34 12.33 5.49 18.22
CA TYR A 34 11.31 4.77 19.01
C TYR A 34 11.65 4.68 20.50
N LYS A 35 12.90 4.97 20.87
CA LYS A 35 13.39 4.95 22.25
C LYS A 35 13.49 6.34 22.86
N ALA A 36 13.06 7.39 22.16
CA ALA A 36 13.01 8.73 22.72
C ALA A 36 12.04 8.77 23.91
N GLU A 37 12.38 9.53 24.95
CA GLU A 37 11.61 9.55 26.22
C GLU A 37 10.15 10.01 26.03
N ASP A 38 9.89 10.84 25.03
CA ASP A 38 8.60 11.40 24.66
C ASP A 38 7.81 10.55 23.64
N PHE A 39 8.40 9.46 23.13
CA PHE A 39 7.75 8.59 22.15
C PHE A 39 6.63 7.77 22.80
N THR A 40 5.41 7.88 22.27
CA THR A 40 4.29 6.98 22.59
C THR A 40 3.58 6.54 21.31
N ILE A 41 2.76 5.48 21.38
CA ILE A 41 1.98 5.01 20.22
C ILE A 41 0.94 6.03 19.70
N HIS A 42 0.69 7.10 20.46
CA HIS A 42 -0.24 8.18 20.15
C HIS A 42 0.44 9.54 19.93
N HIS A 43 1.73 9.66 20.26
CA HIS A 43 2.50 10.88 20.15
C HIS A 43 3.93 10.56 19.73
N HIS A 44 4.23 10.76 18.44
CA HIS A 44 5.57 10.60 17.90
C HIS A 44 5.72 11.30 16.54
N PRO A 45 6.94 11.75 16.18
CA PRO A 45 7.23 12.31 14.86
C PRO A 45 7.11 11.25 13.75
N PRO A 46 7.09 11.66 12.46
CA PRO A 46 7.25 10.72 11.37
C PRO A 46 8.66 10.11 11.39
N ILE A 47 8.76 8.83 11.06
CA ILE A 47 10.03 8.10 10.94
C ILE A 47 10.08 7.52 9.53
N ILE A 48 10.99 8.05 8.72
CA ILE A 48 11.24 7.57 7.36
C ILE A 48 12.68 7.07 7.30
N GLN A 49 12.84 5.82 6.88
CA GLN A 49 14.15 5.19 6.75
C GLN A 49 14.25 4.45 5.42
N VAL A 50 15.24 4.80 4.61
CA VAL A 50 15.60 3.98 3.45
C VAL A 50 16.44 2.81 3.95
N VAL A 51 15.85 1.61 3.89
CA VAL A 51 16.45 0.36 4.36
C VAL A 51 17.37 -0.23 3.30
N SER A 52 16.96 -0.18 2.03
CA SER A 52 17.75 -0.59 0.86
C SER A 52 17.58 0.43 -0.26
N GLU A 53 18.66 0.71 -0.99
CA GLU A 53 18.66 1.56 -2.17
C GLU A 53 19.22 0.82 -3.40
N SER A 54 18.46 0.87 -4.50
CA SER A 54 18.73 0.15 -5.74
C SER A 54 20.06 0.50 -6.40
N ARG A 55 20.52 1.75 -6.21
CA ARG A 55 21.80 2.21 -6.76
C ARG A 55 23.00 1.67 -5.97
N GLU A 56 22.80 1.27 -4.73
CA GLU A 56 23.86 0.85 -3.80
C GLU A 56 23.88 -0.67 -3.59
N GLU A 57 22.70 -1.29 -3.48
CA GLU A 57 22.57 -2.72 -3.17
C GLU A 57 22.36 -3.57 -4.42
N LYS A 58 23.24 -4.56 -4.57
CA LYS A 58 23.18 -5.54 -5.65
C LYS A 58 23.06 -6.95 -5.07
N ASP A 59 22.34 -7.81 -5.75
CA ASP A 59 22.31 -9.23 -5.44
C ASP A 59 23.63 -9.92 -5.80
N VAL A 60 23.72 -11.22 -5.50
CA VAL A 60 24.88 -12.06 -5.84
C VAL A 60 25.15 -12.17 -7.34
N GLY A 61 24.15 -11.89 -8.19
CA GLY A 61 24.28 -11.81 -9.65
C GLY A 61 24.68 -10.43 -10.17
N GLY A 62 24.81 -9.43 -9.28
CA GLY A 62 25.11 -8.05 -9.65
C GLY A 62 23.89 -7.24 -10.11
N CYS A 63 22.68 -7.77 -9.99
CA CYS A 63 21.43 -7.06 -10.30
C CYS A 63 21.07 -6.12 -9.15
N CYS A 64 20.63 -4.91 -9.50
CA CYS A 64 20.17 -3.92 -8.51
C CYS A 64 18.95 -4.45 -7.74
N MET A 65 18.98 -4.33 -6.41
CA MET A 65 17.83 -4.65 -5.56
C MET A 65 16.80 -3.51 -5.60
N PRO A 66 15.51 -3.75 -5.34
CA PRO A 66 14.53 -2.66 -5.23
C PRO A 66 14.81 -1.76 -4.01
N ASN A 67 14.38 -0.50 -4.10
CA ASN A 67 14.34 0.38 -2.94
C ASN A 67 13.38 -0.20 -1.88
N LEU A 68 13.81 -0.23 -0.63
CA LEU A 68 12.94 -0.56 0.50
C LEU A 68 12.92 0.64 1.45
N ILE A 69 11.75 1.24 1.63
CA ILE A 69 11.58 2.43 2.45
C ILE A 69 10.58 2.09 3.57
N TYR A 70 11.05 2.23 4.81
CA TYR A 70 10.21 2.15 6.00
C TYR A 70 9.59 3.52 6.28
N VAL A 71 8.28 3.55 6.50
CA VAL A 71 7.53 4.77 6.83
C VAL A 71 6.64 4.49 8.03
N SER A 72 6.84 5.28 9.08
CA SER A 72 5.89 5.44 10.19
C SER A 72 5.41 6.88 10.18
N ARG A 73 4.12 7.08 9.92
CA ARG A 73 3.49 8.40 9.94
C ARG A 73 3.60 9.08 11.30
N GLN A 74 3.50 10.40 11.33
CA GLN A 74 3.35 11.13 12.58
C GLN A 74 2.04 10.76 13.28
N LYS A 75 2.05 10.76 14.61
CA LYS A 75 0.83 10.77 15.42
C LYS A 75 0.92 11.86 16.48
N ILE A 76 -0.18 12.58 16.66
CA ILE A 76 -0.37 13.51 17.77
C ILE A 76 -1.77 13.27 18.36
N PRO A 77 -1.97 13.39 19.69
CA PRO A 77 -3.26 13.07 20.33
C PRO A 77 -4.45 13.91 19.83
N THR A 78 -4.18 15.12 19.33
CA THR A 78 -5.20 16.08 18.89
C THR A 78 -5.61 15.92 17.44
N SER A 79 -4.95 15.06 16.66
CA SER A 79 -5.24 14.86 15.23
C SER A 79 -5.79 13.46 14.96
N PRO A 80 -6.94 13.33 14.28
CA PRO A 80 -7.47 12.02 13.89
C PRO A 80 -6.53 11.36 12.88
N HIS A 81 -6.18 10.10 13.12
CA HIS A 81 -5.24 9.38 12.25
C HIS A 81 -5.91 8.52 11.17
N HIS A 82 -7.24 8.44 11.10
CA HIS A 82 -7.98 7.77 10.02
C HIS A 82 -7.52 6.32 9.69
N PHE A 83 -7.16 5.54 10.71
CA PHE A 83 -6.79 4.12 10.61
C PHE A 83 -5.93 3.76 9.38
N LYS A 84 -6.36 2.81 8.54
CA LYS A 84 -5.64 2.33 7.34
C LYS A 84 -5.61 3.38 6.24
N ALA A 85 -6.72 4.07 5.97
CA ALA A 85 -6.81 5.14 4.98
C ALA A 85 -5.73 6.22 5.16
N GLY A 86 -5.57 6.72 6.40
CA GLY A 86 -4.56 7.74 6.70
C GLY A 86 -3.12 7.22 6.58
N ALA A 87 -2.90 5.92 6.78
CA ALA A 87 -1.57 5.34 6.61
C ALA A 87 -1.23 5.24 5.12
N LEU A 88 -2.20 4.79 4.32
CA LEU A 88 -2.08 4.75 2.86
C LEU A 88 -1.89 6.14 2.26
N ASN A 89 -2.59 7.16 2.75
CA ASN A 89 -2.42 8.55 2.27
C ASN A 89 -1.03 9.12 2.58
N VAL A 90 -0.47 8.85 3.76
CA VAL A 90 0.92 9.21 4.06
C VAL A 90 1.89 8.48 3.12
N LEU A 91 1.67 7.18 2.89
CA LEU A 91 2.48 6.40 1.94
C LEU A 91 2.39 6.96 0.51
N LEU A 92 1.21 7.38 0.05
CA LEU A 92 1.02 7.99 -1.27
C LEU A 92 1.87 9.25 -1.43
N ARG A 93 1.84 10.15 -0.45
CA ARG A 93 2.61 11.41 -0.46
C ARG A 93 4.11 11.18 -0.37
N VAL A 94 4.55 10.32 0.56
CA VAL A 94 5.98 9.98 0.70
C VAL A 94 6.49 9.29 -0.57
N SER A 95 5.72 8.37 -1.15
CA SER A 95 6.06 7.69 -2.39
C SER A 95 6.20 8.66 -3.57
N ALA A 96 5.34 9.67 -3.67
CA ALA A 96 5.42 10.71 -4.69
C ALA A 96 6.74 11.47 -4.61
N VAL A 97 7.10 11.95 -3.41
CA VAL A 97 8.36 12.69 -3.19
C VAL A 97 9.60 11.82 -3.45
N MET A 98 9.58 10.54 -3.09
CA MET A 98 10.77 9.70 -3.13
C MET A 98 10.98 9.00 -4.47
N THR A 99 9.91 8.65 -5.19
CA THR A 99 10.01 7.80 -6.40
C THR A 99 9.00 8.14 -7.49
N ASN A 100 7.91 8.82 -7.15
CA ASN A 100 6.78 9.19 -8.01
C ASN A 100 6.30 8.12 -9.00
N ALA A 101 6.26 6.85 -8.59
CA ALA A 101 5.84 5.77 -9.48
C ALA A 101 4.37 5.96 -9.95
N PRO A 102 4.06 5.81 -11.25
CA PRO A 102 2.72 6.09 -11.79
C PRO A 102 1.67 5.05 -11.38
N THR A 103 2.11 3.89 -10.91
CA THR A 103 1.24 2.80 -10.44
C THR A 103 1.55 2.48 -8.99
N ILE A 104 0.50 2.22 -8.20
CA ILE A 104 0.59 1.87 -6.78
C ILE A 104 -0.11 0.53 -6.55
N LEU A 105 0.59 -0.42 -5.94
CA LEU A 105 -0.01 -1.67 -5.46
C LEU A 105 -0.39 -1.52 -3.99
N THR A 106 -1.63 -1.83 -3.64
CA THR A 106 -2.02 -2.05 -2.25
C THR A 106 -2.00 -3.55 -1.93
N LEU A 107 -1.36 -3.91 -0.83
CA LEU A 107 -1.17 -5.29 -0.42
C LEU A 107 -1.20 -5.40 1.10
N ASP A 108 -2.04 -6.29 1.64
CA ASP A 108 -2.09 -6.57 3.07
C ASP A 108 -0.95 -7.50 3.52
N CYS A 109 -0.66 -7.50 4.83
CA CYS A 109 0.52 -8.18 5.39
C CYS A 109 0.42 -9.71 5.41
N ASP A 110 -0.78 -10.25 5.22
CA ASP A 110 -1.09 -11.67 5.09
C ASP A 110 -1.10 -12.14 3.62
N MET A 111 -0.89 -11.23 2.67
CA MET A 111 -0.82 -11.53 1.25
C MET A 111 0.60 -11.84 0.79
N VAL A 112 0.71 -12.84 -0.07
CA VAL A 112 1.95 -13.27 -0.71
C VAL A 112 1.82 -13.10 -2.23
N SER A 113 2.76 -12.38 -2.84
CA SER A 113 2.88 -12.34 -4.30
C SER A 113 3.22 -13.73 -4.82
N ASN A 114 2.35 -14.27 -5.68
CA ASN A 114 2.43 -15.65 -6.15
C ASN A 114 2.80 -15.76 -7.63
N ASP A 115 2.40 -14.83 -8.48
CA ASP A 115 2.73 -14.85 -9.90
C ASP A 115 3.65 -13.66 -10.28
N PRO A 116 4.93 -13.91 -10.62
CA PRO A 116 5.86 -12.85 -11.00
C PRO A 116 5.47 -12.15 -12.32
N SER A 117 4.55 -12.72 -13.11
CA SER A 117 4.03 -12.08 -14.32
C SER A 117 2.93 -11.03 -14.06
N THR A 118 2.45 -10.91 -12.82
CA THR A 118 1.35 -10.01 -12.44
C THR A 118 1.57 -8.56 -12.88
N PRO A 119 2.76 -7.94 -12.70
CA PRO A 119 3.01 -6.59 -13.18
C PRO A 119 2.88 -6.43 -14.70
N PHE A 120 3.20 -7.46 -15.49
CA PHE A 120 3.01 -7.40 -16.94
C PHE A 120 1.52 -7.44 -17.31
N LYS A 121 0.73 -8.29 -16.61
CA LYS A 121 -0.71 -8.41 -16.84
C LYS A 121 -1.46 -7.12 -16.52
N MET A 122 -1.16 -6.47 -15.39
CA MET A 122 -1.76 -5.17 -15.08
C MET A 122 -1.35 -4.09 -16.09
N LEU A 123 -0.09 -4.11 -16.58
CA LEU A 123 0.40 -3.11 -17.55
C LEU A 123 -0.37 -3.19 -18.87
N CYS A 124 -0.77 -4.38 -19.31
CA CYS A 124 -1.61 -4.53 -20.50
C CYS A 124 -2.90 -3.68 -20.42
N TYR A 125 -3.52 -3.53 -19.25
CA TYR A 125 -4.75 -2.74 -19.10
C TYR A 125 -4.49 -1.23 -19.06
N PHE A 126 -3.48 -0.76 -18.32
CA PHE A 126 -3.20 0.68 -18.28
C PHE A 126 -2.60 1.22 -19.58
N MET A 127 -1.88 0.40 -20.34
CA MET A 127 -1.31 0.79 -21.63
C MET A 127 -2.31 0.68 -22.80
N ASP A 128 -3.49 0.12 -22.57
CA ASP A 128 -4.54 0.04 -23.59
C ASP A 128 -5.19 1.42 -23.79
N ASN A 129 -5.05 1.99 -24.99
CA ASN A 129 -5.55 3.33 -25.30
C ASN A 129 -7.08 3.47 -25.21
N SER A 130 -7.84 2.38 -25.25
CA SER A 130 -9.31 2.40 -25.21
C SER A 130 -9.87 2.49 -23.79
N ILE A 131 -9.17 1.91 -22.80
CA ILE A 131 -9.61 1.87 -21.41
C ILE A 131 -8.69 2.64 -20.45
N GLY A 132 -7.38 2.64 -20.71
CA GLY A 132 -6.32 3.19 -19.86
C GLY A 132 -6.56 4.63 -19.41
N PRO A 133 -6.95 5.58 -20.29
CA PRO A 133 -7.17 6.98 -19.90
C PRO A 133 -8.20 7.18 -18.78
N ASN A 134 -9.17 6.27 -18.64
CA ASN A 134 -10.20 6.34 -17.59
C ASN A 134 -10.09 5.19 -16.57
N LEU A 135 -9.00 4.42 -16.61
CA LEU A 135 -8.80 3.28 -15.72
C LEU A 135 -8.16 3.76 -14.42
N GLY A 136 -8.94 3.71 -13.34
CA GLY A 136 -8.49 4.05 -12.00
C GLY A 136 -7.67 2.92 -11.38
N TYR A 137 -8.12 1.67 -11.53
CA TYR A 137 -7.42 0.52 -10.95
C TYR A 137 -7.73 -0.84 -11.60
N VAL A 138 -6.80 -1.78 -11.42
CA VAL A 138 -6.93 -3.19 -11.77
C VAL A 138 -6.96 -4.00 -10.47
N GLN A 139 -8.09 -4.65 -10.21
CA GLN A 139 -8.33 -5.53 -9.06
C GLN A 139 -8.04 -6.98 -9.44
N PHE A 140 -7.25 -7.68 -8.63
CA PHE A 140 -7.07 -9.13 -8.74
C PHE A 140 -7.96 -9.86 -7.70
N PRO A 141 -8.32 -11.13 -7.96
CA PRO A 141 -9.03 -11.95 -6.98
C PRO A 141 -8.21 -12.12 -5.71
N VAL A 142 -8.88 -11.97 -4.57
CA VAL A 142 -8.34 -12.40 -3.28
C VAL A 142 -8.47 -13.92 -3.20
N CYS A 143 -7.34 -14.62 -3.22
CA CYS A 143 -7.29 -16.07 -3.22
C CYS A 143 -6.69 -16.59 -1.91
N PHE A 144 -7.35 -17.54 -1.25
CA PHE A 144 -6.87 -18.14 0.00
C PHE A 144 -6.20 -19.49 -0.22
N ASN A 145 -5.17 -19.79 0.58
CA ASN A 145 -4.61 -21.14 0.68
C ASN A 145 -5.20 -21.93 1.87
N GLY A 146 -5.11 -23.26 1.82
CA GLY A 146 -5.32 -24.11 3.00
C GLY A 146 -6.76 -24.47 3.36
N PHE A 147 -7.74 -24.29 2.47
CA PHE A 147 -9.12 -24.75 2.72
C PHE A 147 -9.23 -26.27 2.68
N ASN A 148 -10.09 -26.83 3.55
CA ASN A 148 -10.52 -28.21 3.41
C ASN A 148 -11.61 -28.31 2.33
N LYS A 149 -11.84 -29.50 1.79
CA LYS A 149 -12.84 -29.71 0.72
C LYS A 149 -14.27 -29.33 1.10
N ALA A 150 -14.58 -29.21 2.40
CA ALA A 150 -15.92 -28.93 2.88
C ALA A 150 -16.23 -27.43 2.96
N ASP A 151 -15.22 -26.58 3.22
CA ASP A 151 -15.35 -25.11 3.40
C ASP A 151 -16.65 -24.70 4.12
N ILE A 152 -16.91 -25.30 5.28
CA ILE A 152 -18.19 -25.16 5.98
C ILE A 152 -18.51 -23.74 6.46
N TYR A 153 -17.49 -22.86 6.49
CA TYR A 153 -17.63 -21.44 6.83
C TYR A 153 -17.78 -20.56 5.59
N SER A 154 -17.70 -21.13 4.39
CA SER A 154 -17.72 -20.40 3.11
C SER A 154 -16.66 -19.29 3.06
N SER A 155 -15.49 -19.55 3.66
CA SER A 155 -14.47 -18.56 3.95
C SER A 155 -13.65 -18.15 2.73
N GLU A 156 -13.84 -18.80 1.58
CA GLU A 156 -13.30 -18.34 0.29
C GLU A 156 -14.05 -17.09 -0.22
N PHE A 157 -15.22 -16.75 0.36
CA PHE A 157 -16.03 -15.60 -0.05
C PHE A 157 -16.25 -15.53 -1.57
N LYS A 158 -16.44 -16.68 -2.22
CA LYS A 158 -16.55 -16.83 -3.70
C LYS A 158 -17.45 -15.80 -4.35
N ARG A 159 -18.60 -15.49 -3.73
CA ARG A 159 -19.53 -14.51 -4.25
C ARG A 159 -18.88 -13.13 -4.43
N VAL A 160 -18.15 -12.67 -3.42
CA VAL A 160 -17.54 -11.34 -3.37
C VAL A 160 -16.28 -11.31 -4.23
N TYR A 161 -15.39 -12.30 -4.12
CA TYR A 161 -14.08 -12.24 -4.74
C TYR A 161 -13.98 -12.87 -6.12
N HIS A 162 -14.90 -13.77 -6.51
CA HIS A 162 -14.80 -14.53 -7.76
C HIS A 162 -16.00 -14.40 -8.68
N ILE A 163 -17.23 -14.45 -8.15
CA ILE A 163 -18.44 -14.54 -8.98
C ILE A 163 -18.91 -13.15 -9.42
N ASN A 164 -19.19 -12.25 -8.47
CA ASN A 164 -19.72 -10.92 -8.79
C ASN A 164 -18.75 -10.05 -9.62
N PRO A 165 -17.44 -9.99 -9.32
CA PRO A 165 -16.51 -9.08 -9.99
C PRO A 165 -16.40 -9.33 -11.49
N ILE A 166 -16.51 -10.59 -11.92
CA ILE A 166 -16.46 -10.97 -13.34
C ILE A 166 -17.62 -10.31 -14.10
N GLY A 167 -18.82 -10.29 -13.53
CA GLY A 167 -19.98 -9.63 -14.14
C GLY A 167 -19.82 -8.11 -14.19
N LEU A 168 -19.21 -7.51 -13.17
CA LEU A 168 -19.01 -6.06 -13.08
C LEU A 168 -18.03 -5.51 -14.14
N ASN A 169 -17.14 -6.34 -14.69
CA ASN A 169 -16.32 -5.95 -15.85
C ASN A 169 -17.13 -5.52 -17.07
N GLY A 170 -18.37 -6.02 -17.22
CA GLY A 170 -19.27 -5.58 -18.29
C GLY A 170 -19.90 -4.21 -18.06
N LEU A 171 -19.68 -3.60 -16.90
CA LEU A 171 -20.18 -2.28 -16.50
C LEU A 171 -19.01 -1.29 -16.36
N SER A 172 -18.67 -0.91 -15.13
CA SER A 172 -17.56 0.01 -14.82
C SER A 172 -16.40 -0.67 -14.10
N GLY A 173 -16.44 -2.01 -13.96
CA GLY A 173 -15.48 -2.78 -13.19
C GLY A 173 -15.89 -3.05 -11.74
N PRO A 174 -15.13 -3.88 -11.01
CA PRO A 174 -15.42 -4.22 -9.61
C PRO A 174 -15.06 -3.08 -8.66
N GLU A 175 -15.54 -3.18 -7.43
CA GLU A 175 -15.10 -2.33 -6.32
C GLU A 175 -13.68 -2.68 -5.84
N TYR A 176 -13.09 -1.82 -5.02
CA TYR A 176 -11.80 -2.06 -4.36
C TYR A 176 -11.97 -2.92 -3.11
N PHE A 177 -11.20 -4.02 -3.02
CA PHE A 177 -11.31 -5.02 -1.94
C PHE A 177 -10.31 -4.86 -0.78
N GLY A 178 -9.57 -3.76 -0.74
CA GLY A 178 -8.62 -3.46 0.34
C GLY A 178 -7.20 -3.99 0.12
N THR A 179 -7.00 -4.82 -0.91
CA THR A 179 -5.71 -5.45 -1.27
C THR A 179 -5.74 -5.96 -2.70
N ASP A 180 -4.59 -6.38 -3.22
CA ASP A 180 -4.41 -7.04 -4.52
C ASP A 180 -4.81 -6.13 -5.69
N THR A 181 -4.60 -4.83 -5.53
CA THR A 181 -5.09 -3.80 -6.44
C THR A 181 -3.97 -2.89 -6.91
N PHE A 182 -3.82 -2.78 -8.23
CA PHE A 182 -2.93 -1.80 -8.84
C PHE A 182 -3.75 -0.57 -9.21
N PHE A 183 -3.46 0.56 -8.58
CA PHE A 183 -4.05 1.87 -8.89
C PHE A 183 -3.17 2.64 -9.86
N SER A 184 -3.81 3.36 -10.80
CA SER A 184 -3.20 4.55 -11.39
C SER A 184 -3.06 5.60 -10.30
N ARG A 185 -1.86 6.19 -10.14
CA ARG A 185 -1.65 7.29 -9.19
C ARG A 185 -2.62 8.45 -9.45
N TRP A 186 -2.95 8.68 -10.72
CA TRP A 186 -3.87 9.74 -11.13
C TRP A 186 -5.26 9.57 -10.51
N ALA A 187 -5.70 8.34 -10.24
CA ALA A 187 -6.98 8.08 -9.61
C ALA A 187 -7.13 8.77 -8.25
N PHE A 188 -6.03 9.04 -7.55
CA PHE A 188 -6.06 9.69 -6.24
C PHE A 188 -6.17 11.21 -6.30
N HIS A 189 -6.14 11.84 -7.48
CA HIS A 189 -6.08 13.29 -7.64
C HIS A 189 -7.30 13.83 -8.40
N GLY A 190 -8.50 13.48 -7.94
CA GLY A 190 -9.78 13.95 -8.52
C GLY A 190 -10.29 13.08 -9.67
N SER A 191 -11.23 13.61 -10.45
CA SER A 191 -11.83 12.86 -11.57
C SER A 191 -10.92 12.85 -12.80
N PRO A 192 -11.12 11.89 -13.74
CA PRO A 192 -10.38 11.90 -15.01
C PRO A 192 -10.58 13.20 -15.82
N SER A 193 -11.74 13.82 -15.70
CA SER A 193 -12.12 15.04 -16.42
C SER A 193 -11.82 16.34 -15.68
N SER A 194 -11.61 16.29 -14.37
CA SER A 194 -11.34 17.44 -13.51
C SER A 194 -10.33 17.06 -12.43
N PRO A 195 -9.04 16.93 -12.81
CA PRO A 195 -7.99 16.59 -11.87
C PRO A 195 -7.77 17.71 -10.87
N ILE A 196 -7.53 17.33 -9.63
CA ILE A 196 -7.16 18.23 -8.54
C ILE A 196 -5.64 18.35 -8.52
N MET A 197 -5.13 19.55 -8.75
CA MET A 197 -3.70 19.79 -8.71
C MET A 197 -3.16 19.64 -7.28
N PRO A 198 -2.04 18.93 -7.09
CA PRO A 198 -1.37 18.83 -5.80
C PRO A 198 -0.89 20.18 -5.27
N GLU A 199 -0.72 20.25 -3.96
CA GLU A 199 -0.36 21.48 -3.25
C GLU A 199 1.09 21.93 -3.51
N ILE A 200 1.96 20.99 -3.91
CA ILE A 200 3.37 21.25 -4.22
C ILE A 200 3.80 20.56 -5.53
N PRO A 201 4.78 21.12 -6.27
CA PRO A 201 5.26 20.57 -7.54
C PRO A 201 5.74 19.11 -7.45
N GLU A 202 6.39 18.72 -6.35
CA GLU A 202 6.95 17.37 -6.18
C GLU A 202 5.89 16.28 -6.04
N LEU A 203 4.63 16.66 -5.82
CA LEU A 203 3.49 15.76 -5.81
C LEU A 203 2.78 15.70 -7.16
N THR A 204 3.16 16.51 -8.16
CA THR A 204 2.56 16.45 -9.49
C THR A 204 2.95 15.16 -10.21
N LEU A 205 2.06 14.69 -11.07
CA LEU A 205 2.17 13.39 -11.72
C LEU A 205 3.34 13.31 -12.70
N ASP A 206 3.69 14.44 -13.31
CA ASP A 206 4.78 14.59 -14.28
C ASP A 206 6.13 14.90 -13.63
N TYR A 207 6.17 15.08 -12.31
CA TYR A 207 7.40 15.37 -11.60
C TYR A 207 8.33 14.14 -11.61
N VAL A 208 9.51 14.31 -12.19
CA VAL A 208 10.55 13.27 -12.21
C VAL A 208 11.49 13.47 -11.04
N VAL A 209 11.53 12.47 -10.15
CA VAL A 209 12.47 12.47 -9.02
C VAL A 209 13.84 12.02 -9.53
N GLU A 210 14.72 12.98 -9.84
CA GLU A 210 16.08 12.67 -10.34
C GLU A 210 17.06 12.28 -9.23
N LYS A 211 16.83 12.84 -8.03
CA LYS A 211 17.72 12.68 -6.89
C LYS A 211 17.60 11.29 -6.25
N PRO A 212 18.68 10.75 -5.67
CA PRO A 212 18.64 9.52 -4.89
C PRO A 212 17.65 9.61 -3.71
N VAL A 213 17.11 8.47 -3.27
CA VAL A 213 16.14 8.43 -2.15
C VAL A 213 16.75 8.81 -0.80
N HIS A 214 18.07 8.73 -0.66
CA HIS A 214 18.81 9.21 0.51
C HIS A 214 19.21 10.70 0.44
N ASP A 215 18.90 11.41 -0.66
CA ASP A 215 19.20 12.82 -0.76
C ASP A 215 18.53 13.60 0.38
N ARG A 216 19.28 14.50 1.00
CA ARG A 216 18.83 15.22 2.19
C ARG A 216 17.54 16.02 1.92
N ALA A 217 17.43 16.67 0.75
CA ALA A 217 16.24 17.45 0.42
C ALA A 217 15.01 16.53 0.21
N ILE A 218 15.21 15.36 -0.39
CA ILE A 218 14.16 14.35 -0.56
C ILE A 218 13.68 13.84 0.81
N LEU A 219 14.60 13.52 1.72
CA LEU A 219 14.27 13.07 3.07
C LEU A 219 13.57 14.16 3.89
N GLU A 220 14.04 15.41 3.85
CA GLU A 220 13.40 16.54 4.53
C GLU A 220 11.98 16.77 4.03
N LEU A 221 11.78 16.75 2.71
CA LEU A 221 10.45 16.88 2.10
C LEU A 221 9.54 15.69 2.43
N ALA A 222 10.08 14.46 2.40
CA ALA A 222 9.34 13.26 2.77
C ALA A 222 8.83 13.33 4.22
N HIS A 223 9.65 13.83 5.15
CA HIS A 223 9.21 14.04 6.54
C HIS A 223 8.15 15.14 6.65
N HIS A 224 8.26 16.21 5.86
CA HIS A 224 7.26 17.28 5.82
C HIS A 224 5.89 16.76 5.35
N VAL A 225 5.83 16.04 4.22
CA VAL A 225 4.57 15.50 3.69
C VAL A 225 3.99 14.35 4.52
N ALA A 226 4.80 13.71 5.37
CA ALA A 226 4.37 12.69 6.32
C ALA A 226 3.80 13.24 7.64
N SER A 227 3.81 14.57 7.81
CA SER A 227 3.25 15.25 8.99
C SER A 227 1.75 14.99 9.12
N SER A 228 1.27 14.87 10.36
CA SER A 228 -0.17 14.79 10.67
C SER A 228 -0.90 16.09 10.39
N GLU A 229 -0.18 17.21 10.29
CA GLU A 229 -0.74 18.53 10.00
C GLU A 229 -0.79 18.80 8.49
N TYR A 230 -0.12 18.00 7.67
CA TYR A 230 -0.07 18.21 6.22
C TYR A 230 -1.48 18.21 5.61
N GLU A 231 -2.39 17.42 6.17
CA GLU A 231 -3.76 17.29 5.64
C GLU A 231 -4.67 18.45 6.06
N ASN A 232 -4.23 19.31 6.99
CA ASN A 232 -5.02 20.43 7.47
C ASN A 232 -5.28 21.42 6.33
N GLN A 233 -6.56 21.76 6.12
CA GLN A 233 -7.00 22.68 5.06
C GLN A 233 -6.67 22.21 3.64
N THR A 234 -6.35 20.93 3.46
CA THR A 234 -6.19 20.30 2.15
C THR A 234 -7.42 19.48 1.77
N LYS A 235 -7.38 18.87 0.59
CA LYS A 235 -8.41 17.95 0.11
C LYS A 235 -8.12 16.48 0.38
N TRP A 236 -7.03 16.17 1.10
CA TRP A 236 -6.66 14.81 1.44
C TRP A 236 -7.72 14.13 2.30
N GLY A 237 -8.07 12.89 1.93
CA GLY A 237 -9.11 12.12 2.59
C GLY A 237 -10.54 12.45 2.15
N SER A 238 -10.81 13.65 1.64
CA SER A 238 -12.15 14.04 1.16
C SER A 238 -12.30 13.89 -0.35
N GLU A 239 -11.39 14.50 -1.12
CA GLU A 239 -11.38 14.48 -2.60
C GLU A 239 -10.04 14.00 -3.18
N VAL A 240 -8.98 13.91 -2.37
CA VAL A 240 -7.64 13.41 -2.76
C VAL A 240 -7.23 12.21 -1.90
N GLY A 241 -6.59 11.21 -2.50
CA GLY A 241 -6.15 9.98 -1.82
C GLY A 241 -7.26 8.99 -1.49
N PHE A 242 -6.95 8.03 -0.62
CA PHE A 242 -7.92 7.12 0.00
C PHE A 242 -8.92 7.92 0.84
N ARG A 243 -10.19 7.56 0.75
CA ARG A 243 -11.32 8.35 1.25
C ARG A 243 -11.58 8.06 2.73
N TYR A 244 -11.73 9.13 3.51
CA TYR A 244 -12.08 9.09 4.93
C TYR A 244 -13.59 9.13 5.15
N GLY A 245 -14.03 8.79 6.36
CA GLY A 245 -15.44 8.90 6.77
C GLY A 245 -16.23 7.58 6.74
N SER A 246 -15.55 6.46 6.45
CA SER A 246 -16.11 5.11 6.53
C SER A 246 -15.19 4.21 7.36
N LEU A 247 -15.76 3.19 8.02
CA LEU A 247 -14.98 2.10 8.63
C LEU A 247 -14.43 1.12 7.58
N VAL A 248 -15.05 1.09 6.40
CA VAL A 248 -14.62 0.31 5.22
C VAL A 248 -14.08 1.29 4.18
N GLU A 249 -12.85 1.73 4.38
CA GLU A 249 -12.24 2.75 3.50
C GLU A 249 -12.00 2.23 2.09
N ASP A 250 -11.80 0.93 1.95
CA ASP A 250 -11.55 0.23 0.71
C ASP A 250 -12.73 0.36 -0.24
N TYR A 251 -13.88 -0.20 0.14
CA TYR A 251 -15.11 -0.12 -0.63
C TYR A 251 -15.52 1.33 -0.84
N TYR A 252 -15.42 2.17 0.20
CA TYR A 252 -15.79 3.58 0.08
C TYR A 252 -14.89 4.33 -0.91
N THR A 253 -13.58 4.06 -0.93
CA THR A 253 -12.67 4.66 -1.90
C THR A 253 -13.01 4.20 -3.32
N GLY A 254 -13.20 2.89 -3.54
CA GLY A 254 -13.59 2.34 -4.84
C GLY A 254 -14.87 2.99 -5.39
N TYR A 255 -15.91 3.06 -4.54
CA TYR A 255 -17.19 3.67 -4.86
C TYR A 255 -17.04 5.15 -5.24
N ARG A 256 -16.27 5.92 -4.45
CA ARG A 256 -16.05 7.35 -4.73
C ARG A 256 -15.32 7.56 -6.06
N LEU A 257 -14.31 6.75 -6.37
CA LEU A 257 -13.60 6.81 -7.64
C LEU A 257 -14.55 6.53 -8.82
N HIS A 258 -15.44 5.54 -8.69
CA HIS A 258 -16.47 5.27 -9.70
C HIS A 258 -17.45 6.43 -9.86
N CYS A 259 -17.90 7.05 -8.76
CA CYS A 259 -18.74 8.25 -8.81
C CYS A 259 -18.05 9.44 -9.50
N GLU A 260 -16.72 9.53 -9.38
CA GLU A 260 -15.89 10.54 -10.02
C GLU A 260 -15.61 10.21 -11.50
N GLY A 261 -16.06 9.05 -11.99
CA GLY A 261 -15.97 8.67 -13.41
C GLY A 261 -14.79 7.77 -13.74
N TRP A 262 -13.99 7.36 -12.76
CA TRP A 262 -12.99 6.31 -12.96
C TRP A 262 -13.66 4.96 -13.19
N LYS A 263 -13.05 4.13 -14.04
CA LYS A 263 -13.40 2.73 -14.21
C LYS A 263 -12.38 1.84 -13.52
N SER A 264 -12.73 0.59 -13.31
CA SER A 264 -11.81 -0.46 -12.86
C SER A 264 -11.90 -1.69 -13.75
N VAL A 265 -10.96 -2.60 -13.58
CA VAL A 265 -10.96 -3.91 -14.24
C VAL A 265 -10.68 -4.99 -13.21
N TYR A 266 -11.44 -6.08 -13.28
CA TYR A 266 -11.16 -7.33 -12.59
C TYR A 266 -10.30 -8.23 -13.48
N CYS A 267 -9.05 -8.50 -13.09
CA CYS A 267 -8.15 -9.41 -13.80
C CYS A 267 -8.04 -10.74 -13.05
N SER A 268 -8.59 -11.81 -13.62
CA SER A 268 -8.59 -13.16 -13.02
C SER A 268 -7.70 -14.11 -13.82
N PRO A 269 -6.37 -14.11 -13.58
CA PRO A 269 -5.47 -15.06 -14.23
C PRO A 269 -5.65 -16.49 -13.71
N GLU A 270 -5.34 -17.48 -14.54
CA GLU A 270 -5.39 -18.91 -14.17
C GLU A 270 -4.51 -19.23 -12.95
N ARG A 271 -3.28 -18.71 -12.92
CA ARG A 271 -2.45 -18.70 -11.71
C ARG A 271 -2.84 -17.49 -10.85
N PRO A 272 -3.27 -17.68 -9.60
CA PRO A 272 -3.53 -16.57 -8.68
C PRO A 272 -2.35 -15.60 -8.61
N ALA A 273 -2.62 -14.31 -8.77
CA ALA A 273 -1.60 -13.27 -8.69
C ALA A 273 -1.04 -13.17 -7.25
N PHE A 274 -1.94 -13.23 -6.27
CA PHE A 274 -1.66 -13.15 -4.85
C PHE A 274 -2.32 -14.31 -4.11
N LEU A 275 -1.78 -14.66 -2.94
CA LEU A 275 -2.31 -15.71 -2.05
C LEU A 275 -2.33 -15.23 -0.61
N SER A 276 -3.45 -15.42 0.07
CA SER A 276 -3.68 -15.09 1.47
C SER A 276 -3.74 -16.33 2.36
N LYS A 277 -3.59 -16.13 3.68
CA LYS A 277 -4.02 -17.08 4.70
C LYS A 277 -5.42 -16.73 5.19
N MET A 278 -6.29 -17.72 5.21
CA MET A 278 -7.68 -17.54 5.63
C MET A 278 -7.83 -17.46 7.15
N PRO A 279 -8.84 -16.74 7.67
CA PRO A 279 -9.29 -16.93 9.04
C PRO A 279 -9.76 -18.37 9.25
N ILE A 280 -9.15 -19.08 10.20
CA ILE A 280 -9.48 -20.49 10.49
C ILE A 280 -10.52 -20.66 11.61
N ALA A 281 -10.80 -19.60 12.37
CA ALA A 281 -11.76 -19.60 13.46
C ALA A 281 -13.04 -18.84 13.08
N LEU A 282 -14.20 -19.41 13.45
CA LEU A 282 -15.50 -18.81 13.18
C LEU A 282 -15.63 -17.40 13.77
N ASN A 283 -15.07 -17.15 14.95
CA ASN A 283 -15.11 -15.83 15.58
C ASN A 283 -14.41 -14.76 14.73
N ASP A 284 -13.31 -15.11 14.06
CA ASP A 284 -12.58 -14.18 13.20
C ASP A 284 -13.41 -13.88 11.94
N VAL A 285 -14.01 -14.90 11.34
CA VAL A 285 -14.92 -14.76 10.18
C VAL A 285 -16.11 -13.87 10.54
N VAL A 286 -16.79 -14.13 11.66
CA VAL A 286 -17.95 -13.34 12.11
C VAL A 286 -17.54 -11.89 12.38
N THR A 287 -16.40 -11.67 13.03
CA THR A 287 -15.88 -10.33 13.31
C THR A 287 -15.58 -9.55 12.03
N GLN A 288 -15.01 -10.22 11.02
CA GLN A 288 -14.71 -9.61 9.73
C GLN A 288 -15.97 -9.24 8.92
N THR A 289 -17.04 -10.01 9.06
CA THR A 289 -18.30 -9.79 8.30
C THR A 289 -19.31 -8.84 8.95
N LYS A 290 -19.03 -8.38 10.17
CA LYS A 290 -19.96 -7.56 10.98
C LYS A 290 -19.88 -6.08 10.63
#